data_AF-A0A7V5VR55-F1
#
_entry.id   AF-A0A7V5VR55-F1
#
_cell.length_a   1.000
_cell.length_b   1.000
_cell.length_c   1.000
_cell.angle_alpha   90.00
_cell.angle_beta   90.00
_cell.angle_gamma   90.00
#
_symmetry.space_group_name_H-M   'P 1'
#
loop_
_entity.id
_entity.type
_entity.pdbx_description
1 polymer ?
#
loop_
_entity_poly.entity_id
_entity_poly.type
_entity_poly.pdbx_seq_one_letter_code
_entity_poly.pdbx_strand_id
1 'polypeptide(L)'
;MWRSGLMWVGLLWAQSPLPYKELHQRLYPLVRDTSKREWLPRLRQEMEALRHVEWNDRFFREIVALYLNQSDTISVLLGTVRRYVKVDSARLAQLFLPVADRDADASALNNAYSQFLREAEKDTSQTGYLLRQGSLLARSVVEAWVMTSEKPPLSLMVEAALRGYLRALTAGYAFFGFDESPEPWRDKMKLLEAIGILEYYAYGESANAFRAWRKGFLR
;
A
#
# COMPACT_ATOMS: atom_id res chain seq x y z
N MET A 1 -0.83 11.06 -30.41
CA MET A 1 0.60 10.67 -30.29
C MET A 1 0.77 9.82 -29.04
N TRP A 2 0.63 8.50 -29.15
CA TRP A 2 0.78 7.53 -28.04
C TRP A 2 1.65 6.38 -28.54
N ARG A 3 2.97 6.45 -28.35
CA ARG A 3 3.88 5.33 -28.71
C ARG A 3 5.07 5.10 -27.77
N SER A 4 5.15 5.79 -26.63
CA SER A 4 6.30 5.64 -25.71
C SER A 4 6.07 4.64 -24.57
N GLY A 5 4.83 4.17 -24.35
CA GLY A 5 4.51 3.25 -23.24
C GLY A 5 4.96 1.80 -23.46
N LEU A 6 5.06 1.36 -24.73
CA LEU A 6 5.36 -0.03 -25.07
C LEU A 6 6.84 -0.42 -24.86
N MET A 7 7.75 0.55 -24.77
CA MET A 7 9.19 0.26 -24.65
C MET A 7 9.63 -0.07 -23.21
N TRP A 8 8.81 0.25 -22.20
CA TRP A 8 9.10 -0.09 -20.80
C TRP A 8 8.57 -1.47 -20.39
N VAL A 9 7.58 -2.02 -21.11
CA VAL A 9 6.94 -3.31 -20.78
C VAL A 9 7.88 -4.50 -21.03
N GLY A 10 8.79 -4.39 -22.01
CA GLY A 10 9.72 -5.47 -22.37
C GLY A 10 10.89 -5.70 -21.40
N LEU A 11 11.14 -4.78 -20.46
CA LEU A 11 12.24 -4.85 -19.49
C LEU A 11 11.79 -5.25 -18.07
N LEU A 12 10.49 -5.33 -17.81
CA LEU A 12 9.94 -5.75 -16.51
C LEU A 12 9.75 -7.27 -16.38
N TRP A 13 10.03 -8.02 -17.44
CA TRP A 13 10.13 -9.47 -17.38
C TRP A 13 11.50 -9.85 -16.84
N ALA A 14 11.59 -10.03 -15.52
CA ALA A 14 12.32 -11.12 -14.86
C ALA A 14 12.72 -10.79 -13.42
N GLN A 15 11.85 -10.25 -12.56
CA GLN A 15 12.13 -10.32 -11.12
C GLN A 15 10.86 -10.65 -10.33
N SER A 16 10.93 -11.76 -9.59
CA SER A 16 9.93 -12.07 -8.57
C SER A 16 9.94 -10.93 -7.55
N PRO A 17 8.79 -10.32 -7.22
CA PRO A 17 8.75 -9.34 -6.14
C PRO A 17 9.38 -9.97 -4.89
N LEU A 18 10.27 -9.23 -4.21
CA LEU A 18 10.84 -9.66 -2.93
C LEU A 18 9.71 -10.17 -2.03
N PRO A 19 9.89 -11.30 -1.32
CA PRO A 19 8.90 -11.75 -0.35
C PRO A 19 8.55 -10.60 0.58
N TYR A 20 7.26 -10.32 0.76
CA TYR A 20 6.75 -9.17 1.54
C TYR A 20 7.55 -8.99 2.85
N LYS A 21 7.80 -10.09 3.57
CA LYS A 21 8.61 -10.16 4.80
C LYS A 21 9.98 -9.48 4.71
N GLU A 22 10.73 -9.66 3.63
CA GLU A 22 12.08 -9.08 3.47
C GLU A 22 12.02 -7.58 3.20
N LEU A 23 11.04 -7.15 2.40
CA LEU A 23 10.78 -5.75 2.12
C LEU A 23 10.38 -5.00 3.41
N HIS A 24 9.58 -5.64 4.27
CA HIS A 24 9.24 -5.12 5.60
C HIS A 24 10.45 -5.01 6.53
N GLN A 25 11.29 -6.03 6.62
CA GLN A 25 12.47 -6.02 7.49
C GLN A 25 13.44 -4.88 7.16
N ARG A 26 13.59 -4.54 5.87
CA ARG A 26 14.48 -3.46 5.44
C ARG A 26 13.88 -2.07 5.63
N LEU A 27 12.60 -1.89 5.35
CA LEU A 27 11.98 -0.56 5.29
C LEU A 27 11.45 -0.09 6.65
N TYR A 28 10.95 -0.99 7.50
CA TYR A 28 10.38 -0.57 8.78
C TYR A 28 11.33 0.15 9.74
N PRO A 29 12.64 -0.19 9.82
CA PRO A 29 13.58 0.62 10.59
C PRO A 29 13.58 2.10 10.18
N LEU A 30 13.48 2.38 8.88
CA LEU A 30 13.44 3.75 8.34
C LEU A 30 12.10 4.44 8.64
N VAL A 31 11.00 3.69 8.53
CA VAL A 31 9.62 4.15 8.76
C VAL A 31 9.37 4.43 10.25
N ARG A 32 10.10 3.78 11.15
CA ARG A 32 10.02 4.04 12.61
C ARG A 32 10.90 5.19 13.04
N ASP A 33 12.11 5.33 12.48
CA ASP A 33 12.99 6.47 12.76
C ASP A 33 12.64 7.68 11.89
N THR A 34 11.51 8.30 12.21
CA THR A 34 11.02 9.52 11.55
C THR A 34 11.59 10.80 12.17
N SER A 35 12.56 10.68 13.07
CA SER A 35 13.17 11.82 13.78
C SER A 35 13.90 12.76 12.83
N LYS A 36 14.44 12.23 11.72
CA LYS A 36 15.17 12.98 10.70
C LYS A 36 14.29 13.30 9.51
N ARG A 37 14.40 14.54 9.00
CA ARG A 37 13.63 15.01 7.82
C ARG A 37 13.85 14.17 6.55
N GLU A 38 14.95 13.43 6.49
CA GLU A 38 15.37 12.62 5.34
C GLU A 38 14.69 11.26 5.24
N TRP A 39 13.86 10.84 6.20
CA TRP A 39 13.27 9.50 6.20
C TRP A 39 12.46 9.21 4.92
N LEU A 40 11.74 10.20 4.38
CA LEU A 40 10.90 10.03 3.18
C LEU A 40 11.73 9.94 1.88
N PRO A 41 12.74 10.80 1.66
CA PRO A 41 13.73 10.59 0.59
C PRO A 41 14.45 9.24 0.70
N ARG A 42 14.86 8.82 1.91
CA ARG A 42 15.52 7.52 2.11
C ARG A 42 14.58 6.34 1.81
N LEU A 43 13.32 6.43 2.23
CA LEU A 43 12.30 5.43 1.89
C LEU A 43 12.15 5.28 0.37
N ARG A 44 12.19 6.38 -0.40
CA ARG A 44 12.19 6.33 -1.86
C ARG A 44 13.43 5.62 -2.41
N GLN A 45 14.62 6.03 -1.99
CA GLN A 45 15.88 5.44 -2.46
C GLN A 45 15.95 3.93 -2.21
N GLU A 46 15.52 3.50 -1.03
CA GLU A 46 15.50 2.08 -0.67
C GLU A 46 14.45 1.32 -1.47
N MET A 47 13.28 1.90 -1.72
CA MET A 47 12.28 1.30 -2.59
C MET A 47 12.78 1.16 -4.03
N GLU A 48 13.37 2.21 -4.59
CA GLU A 48 14.00 2.22 -5.91
C GLU A 48 15.09 1.13 -6.01
N ALA A 49 15.95 1.02 -5.00
CA ALA A 49 17.00 0.01 -4.93
C ALA A 49 16.44 -1.42 -4.83
N LEU A 50 15.44 -1.66 -3.96
CA LEU A 50 14.83 -2.97 -3.77
C LEU A 50 14.03 -3.45 -4.98
N ARG A 51 13.42 -2.51 -5.70
CA ARG A 51 12.62 -2.78 -6.90
C ARG A 51 13.44 -2.73 -8.18
N HIS A 52 14.70 -2.32 -8.09
CA HIS A 52 15.59 -2.11 -9.24
C HIS A 52 14.98 -1.17 -10.29
N VAL A 53 14.35 -0.10 -9.81
CA VAL A 53 13.73 0.95 -10.65
C VAL A 53 14.23 2.32 -10.22
N GLU A 54 14.29 3.26 -11.14
CA GLU A 54 14.48 4.68 -10.83
C GLU A 54 13.17 5.40 -11.10
N TRP A 55 12.57 6.01 -10.08
CA TRP A 55 11.44 6.89 -10.31
C TRP A 55 12.01 8.21 -10.78
N ASN A 56 11.83 8.58 -12.05
CA ASN A 56 12.19 9.93 -12.44
C ASN A 56 11.29 10.95 -11.71
N ASP A 57 11.81 12.16 -11.49
CA ASP A 57 11.10 13.15 -10.68
C ASP A 57 9.78 13.61 -11.28
N ARG A 58 9.64 13.57 -12.61
CA ARG A 58 8.38 13.93 -13.27
C ARG A 58 7.30 12.90 -12.96
N PHE A 59 7.61 11.63 -13.17
CA PHE A 59 6.75 10.50 -12.82
C PHE A 59 6.33 10.57 -11.35
N PHE A 60 7.30 10.75 -10.45
CA PHE A 60 7.01 10.80 -9.02
C PHE A 60 6.10 11.98 -8.67
N ARG A 61 6.36 13.18 -9.20
CA ARG A 61 5.50 14.36 -8.98
C ARG A 61 4.07 14.17 -9.50
N GLU A 62 3.92 13.60 -10.70
CA GLU A 62 2.61 13.36 -11.30
C GLU A 62 1.79 12.34 -10.47
N ILE A 63 2.42 11.24 -10.03
CA ILE A 63 1.76 10.30 -9.12
C ILE A 63 1.43 10.94 -7.77
N VAL A 64 2.35 11.73 -7.18
CA VAL A 64 2.09 12.42 -5.91
C VAL A 64 0.87 13.34 -6.03
N ALA A 65 0.75 14.09 -7.12
CA ALA A 65 -0.41 14.94 -7.35
C ALA A 65 -1.72 14.14 -7.40
N LEU A 66 -1.72 13.02 -8.13
CA LEU A 66 -2.88 12.12 -8.20
C LEU A 66 -3.20 11.46 -6.85
N TYR A 67 -2.18 11.08 -6.08
CA TYR A 67 -2.32 10.51 -4.73
C TYR A 67 -2.93 11.52 -3.76
N LEU A 68 -2.44 12.75 -3.76
CA LEU A 68 -2.93 13.83 -2.89
C LEU A 68 -4.37 14.25 -3.22
N ASN A 69 -4.81 14.06 -4.47
CA ASN A 69 -6.19 14.27 -4.87
C ASN A 69 -7.15 13.17 -4.41
N GLN A 70 -6.65 12.05 -3.89
CA GLN A 70 -7.52 10.99 -3.35
C GLN A 70 -8.06 11.35 -1.98
N SER A 71 -9.31 10.94 -1.72
CA SER A 71 -10.00 11.17 -0.45
C SER A 71 -9.37 10.39 0.71
N ASP A 72 -9.26 11.04 1.87
CA ASP A 72 -8.88 10.38 3.14
C ASP A 72 -10.05 9.65 3.81
N THR A 73 -11.30 9.98 3.47
CA THR A 73 -12.48 9.27 3.95
C THR A 73 -12.57 7.88 3.29
N ILE A 74 -12.54 6.82 4.10
CA ILE A 74 -12.50 5.42 3.65
C ILE A 74 -13.68 5.07 2.73
N SER A 75 -14.91 5.47 3.07
CA SER A 75 -16.10 5.15 2.27
C SER A 75 -16.03 5.77 0.86
N VAL A 76 -15.57 7.02 0.76
CA VAL A 76 -15.37 7.71 -0.51
C VAL A 76 -14.23 7.06 -1.30
N LEU A 77 -13.10 6.76 -0.64
CA LEU A 77 -11.95 6.08 -1.25
C LEU A 77 -12.34 4.72 -1.84
N LEU A 78 -13.08 3.89 -1.10
CA LEU A 78 -13.57 2.60 -1.57
C LEU A 78 -14.53 2.74 -2.76
N GLY A 79 -15.36 3.78 -2.78
CA GLY A 79 -16.19 4.12 -3.93
C GLY A 79 -15.35 4.48 -5.17
N THR A 80 -14.27 5.23 -4.99
CA THR A 80 -13.32 5.56 -6.06
C THR A 80 -12.59 4.31 -6.56
N VAL A 81 -12.09 3.46 -5.65
CA VAL A 81 -11.45 2.18 -6.00
C VAL A 81 -12.41 1.30 -6.80
N ARG A 82 -13.68 1.16 -6.40
CA ARG A 82 -14.69 0.44 -7.20
C ARG A 82 -14.81 1.01 -8.62
N ARG A 83 -14.84 2.33 -8.75
CA ARG A 83 -15.03 3.00 -10.04
C ARG A 83 -13.85 2.76 -10.99
N TYR A 84 -12.62 2.94 -10.52
CA TYR A 84 -11.41 2.86 -11.36
C TYR A 84 -10.88 1.45 -11.50
N VAL A 85 -10.87 0.69 -10.40
CA VAL A 85 -10.23 -0.63 -10.32
C VAL A 85 -11.23 -1.76 -10.62
N LYS A 86 -12.54 -1.47 -10.68
CA LYS A 86 -13.63 -2.41 -11.02
C LYS A 86 -13.73 -3.62 -10.07
N VAL A 87 -13.55 -3.37 -8.78
CA VAL A 87 -13.58 -4.38 -7.71
C VAL A 87 -14.81 -4.26 -6.83
N ASP A 88 -15.10 -5.31 -6.07
CA ASP A 88 -16.14 -5.28 -5.04
C ASP A 88 -15.63 -4.52 -3.81
N SER A 89 -16.02 -3.25 -3.71
CA SER A 89 -15.64 -2.38 -2.61
C SER A 89 -16.25 -2.78 -1.27
N ALA A 90 -17.42 -3.42 -1.26
CA ALA A 90 -18.04 -3.85 0.00
C ALA A 90 -17.22 -4.97 0.62
N ARG A 91 -16.71 -5.88 -0.21
CA ARG A 91 -15.78 -6.90 0.22
C ARG A 91 -14.43 -6.33 0.63
N LEU A 92 -13.87 -5.37 -0.10
CA LEU A 92 -12.63 -4.69 0.33
C LEU A 92 -12.78 -3.89 1.63
N ALA A 93 -13.96 -3.39 1.94
CA ALA A 93 -14.24 -2.69 3.20
C ALA A 93 -13.95 -3.57 4.43
N GLN A 94 -14.01 -4.90 4.28
CA GLN A 94 -13.74 -5.86 5.37
C GLN A 94 -12.32 -5.71 5.94
N LEU A 95 -11.35 -5.25 5.13
CA LEU A 95 -9.98 -4.97 5.59
C LEU A 95 -9.92 -3.93 6.72
N PHE A 96 -10.94 -3.07 6.84
CA PHE A 96 -11.00 -2.00 7.83
C PHE A 96 -11.82 -2.36 9.07
N LEU A 97 -12.53 -3.49 9.08
CA LEU A 97 -13.31 -3.92 10.24
C LEU A 97 -12.43 -4.19 11.48
N PRO A 98 -11.29 -4.90 11.38
CA PRO A 98 -10.47 -5.19 12.56
C PRO A 98 -9.88 -3.95 13.22
N VAL A 99 -9.65 -2.88 12.45
CA VAL A 99 -9.04 -1.63 12.94
C VAL A 99 -10.07 -0.60 13.44
N ALA A 100 -11.36 -0.91 13.31
CA ALA A 100 -12.42 -0.10 13.92
C ALA A 100 -12.36 -0.18 15.46
N ASP A 101 -11.90 -1.31 16.00
CA ASP A 101 -11.50 -1.42 17.40
C ASP A 101 -10.09 -0.85 17.57
N ARG A 102 -10.00 0.29 18.26
CA ARG A 102 -8.73 0.99 18.47
C ARG A 102 -7.83 0.27 19.46
N ASP A 103 -8.40 -0.52 20.36
CA ASP A 103 -7.70 -1.24 21.43
C ASP A 103 -7.31 -2.67 21.01
N ALA A 104 -7.63 -3.07 19.77
CA ALA A 104 -7.30 -4.38 19.23
C ALA A 104 -5.79 -4.65 19.32
N ASP A 105 -5.45 -5.73 20.02
CA ASP A 105 -4.07 -6.15 20.18
C ASP A 105 -3.51 -6.85 18.92
N ALA A 106 -2.20 -7.13 18.94
CA ALA A 106 -1.52 -7.77 17.83
C ALA A 106 -2.09 -9.16 17.48
N SER A 107 -2.57 -9.92 18.47
CA SER A 107 -3.13 -11.26 18.28
C SER A 107 -4.48 -11.19 17.56
N ALA A 108 -5.38 -10.33 18.06
CA ALA A 108 -6.68 -10.09 17.47
C ALA A 108 -6.57 -9.63 16.01
N LEU A 109 -5.73 -8.63 15.73
CA LEU A 109 -5.48 -8.14 14.38
C LEU A 109 -4.90 -9.24 13.47
N ASN A 110 -3.85 -9.95 13.91
CA ASN A 110 -3.24 -11.00 13.11
C ASN A 110 -4.20 -12.16 12.81
N ASN A 111 -5.05 -12.54 13.77
CA ASN A 111 -6.06 -13.58 13.58
C ASN A 111 -7.09 -13.16 12.54
N ALA A 112 -7.61 -11.93 12.61
CA ALA A 112 -8.56 -11.41 11.64
C ALA A 112 -7.99 -11.39 10.22
N TYR A 113 -6.79 -10.83 10.03
CA TYR A 113 -6.16 -10.79 8.71
C TYR A 113 -5.72 -12.17 8.21
N SER A 114 -5.38 -13.11 9.09
CA SER A 114 -5.13 -14.51 8.71
C SER A 114 -6.41 -15.23 8.26
N GLN A 115 -7.55 -14.89 8.84
CA GLN A 115 -8.84 -15.38 8.37
C GLN A 115 -9.14 -14.85 6.96
N PHE A 116 -8.99 -13.55 6.71
CA PHE A 116 -9.20 -12.98 5.38
C PHE A 116 -8.28 -13.58 4.31
N LEU A 117 -7.02 -13.90 4.66
CA LEU A 117 -6.11 -14.60 3.75
C LEU A 117 -6.63 -15.98 3.35
N ARG A 118 -7.13 -16.76 4.31
CA ARG A 118 -7.69 -18.10 4.06
C ARG A 118 -8.96 -18.00 3.23
N GLU A 119 -9.86 -17.08 3.55
CA GLU A 119 -11.10 -16.87 2.80
C GLU A 119 -10.86 -16.43 1.36
N ALA A 120 -9.80 -15.65 1.13
CA ALA A 120 -9.42 -15.19 -0.20
C ALA A 120 -8.48 -16.16 -0.95
N GLU A 121 -8.02 -17.26 -0.35
CA GLU A 121 -6.96 -18.12 -0.92
C GLU A 121 -7.30 -18.61 -2.34
N LYS A 122 -8.53 -19.09 -2.53
CA LYS A 122 -9.00 -19.65 -3.81
C LYS A 122 -9.63 -18.62 -4.74
N ASP A 123 -9.72 -17.37 -4.32
CA ASP A 123 -10.35 -16.32 -5.10
C ASP A 123 -9.39 -15.76 -6.15
N THR A 124 -9.59 -16.13 -7.41
CA THR A 124 -8.74 -15.70 -8.52
C THR A 124 -9.14 -14.35 -9.12
N SER A 125 -10.15 -13.67 -8.55
CA SER A 125 -10.56 -12.32 -8.95
C SER A 125 -9.58 -11.26 -8.48
N GLN A 126 -9.69 -10.06 -9.05
CA GLN A 126 -8.92 -8.90 -8.61
C GLN A 126 -9.26 -8.48 -7.17
N THR A 127 -10.54 -8.57 -6.78
CA THR A 127 -10.96 -8.31 -5.39
C THR A 127 -10.27 -9.26 -4.43
N GLY A 128 -10.28 -10.57 -4.73
CA GLY A 128 -9.59 -11.57 -3.92
C GLY A 128 -8.09 -11.30 -3.82
N TYR A 129 -7.47 -10.89 -4.93
CA TYR A 129 -6.07 -10.48 -4.95
C TYR A 129 -5.77 -9.32 -4.00
N LEU A 130 -6.52 -8.23 -4.10
CA LEU A 130 -6.36 -7.05 -3.26
C LEU A 130 -6.66 -7.34 -1.78
N LEU A 131 -7.63 -8.21 -1.48
CA LEU A 131 -7.87 -8.69 -0.12
C LEU A 131 -6.66 -9.42 0.46
N ARG A 132 -6.04 -10.31 -0.33
CA ARG A 132 -4.83 -11.02 0.11
C ARG A 132 -3.68 -10.04 0.34
N GLN A 133 -3.41 -9.15 -0.61
CA GLN A 133 -2.32 -8.17 -0.47
C GLN A 133 -2.54 -7.22 0.71
N GLY A 134 -3.75 -6.69 0.87
CA GLY A 134 -4.11 -5.85 2.02
C GLY A 134 -3.97 -6.58 3.35
N SER A 135 -4.37 -7.85 3.42
CA SER A 135 -4.23 -8.66 4.63
C SER A 135 -2.77 -8.99 4.96
N LEU A 136 -1.94 -9.28 3.95
CA LEU A 136 -0.49 -9.44 4.14
C LEU A 136 0.16 -8.15 4.63
N LEU A 137 -0.15 -7.02 3.98
CA LEU A 137 0.33 -5.70 4.39
C LEU A 137 -0.04 -5.42 5.85
N ALA A 138 -1.30 -5.60 6.24
CA ALA A 138 -1.78 -5.35 7.59
C ALA A 138 -1.04 -6.18 8.65
N ARG A 139 -0.85 -7.48 8.41
CA ARG A 139 -0.08 -8.35 9.31
C ARG A 139 1.35 -7.88 9.46
N SER A 140 1.99 -7.50 8.36
CA SER A 140 3.36 -7.03 8.41
C SER A 140 3.51 -5.65 9.04
N VAL A 141 2.48 -4.79 8.96
CA VAL A 141 2.40 -3.56 9.76
C VAL A 141 2.32 -3.89 11.24
N VAL A 142 1.48 -4.84 11.65
CA VAL A 142 1.38 -5.30 13.05
C VAL A 142 2.73 -5.81 13.55
N GLU A 143 3.34 -6.76 12.83
CA GLU A 143 4.66 -7.33 13.15
C GLU A 143 5.73 -6.27 13.25
N ALA A 144 5.62 -5.21 12.45
CA ALA A 144 6.51 -4.10 12.59
C ALA A 144 6.24 -3.33 13.90
N TRP A 145 5.09 -2.70 14.02
CA TRP A 145 4.90 -1.72 15.09
C TRP A 145 4.85 -2.33 16.50
N VAL A 146 4.55 -3.64 16.62
CA VAL A 146 4.63 -4.34 17.92
C VAL A 146 6.04 -4.37 18.50
N MET A 147 7.07 -4.34 17.65
CA MET A 147 8.48 -4.37 18.07
C MET A 147 9.02 -2.98 18.44
N THR A 148 8.18 -1.93 18.49
CA THR A 148 8.61 -0.59 18.90
C THR A 148 8.54 -0.42 20.42
N SER A 149 9.40 0.42 20.98
CA SER A 149 9.35 0.78 22.40
C SER A 149 8.19 1.71 22.75
N GLU A 150 7.76 2.56 21.81
CA GLU A 150 6.74 3.59 22.04
C GLU A 150 5.30 3.02 22.03
N LYS A 151 5.07 1.83 21.44
CA LYS A 151 3.78 1.12 21.42
C LYS A 151 2.58 1.97 20.93
N PRO A 152 2.57 2.43 19.66
CA PRO A 152 1.40 3.08 19.09
C PRO A 152 0.21 2.12 18.97
N PRO A 153 -1.04 2.61 18.92
CA PRO A 153 -2.19 1.80 18.56
C PRO A 153 -1.96 1.13 17.20
N LEU A 154 -1.91 -0.21 17.19
CA LEU A 154 -1.61 -0.98 15.98
C LEU A 154 -2.71 -0.81 14.92
N SER A 155 -3.96 -0.69 15.39
CA SER A 155 -5.14 -0.37 14.57
C SER A 155 -4.92 0.88 13.71
N LEU A 156 -4.37 1.95 14.31
CA LEU A 156 -4.07 3.20 13.62
C LEU A 156 -3.00 3.03 12.54
N MET A 157 -1.94 2.27 12.85
CA MET A 157 -0.84 2.03 11.91
C MET A 157 -1.29 1.22 10.70
N VAL A 158 -2.12 0.20 10.94
CA VAL A 158 -2.68 -0.67 9.91
C VAL A 158 -3.66 0.09 9.04
N GLU A 159 -4.58 0.86 9.64
CA GLU A 159 -5.54 1.67 8.89
C GLU A 159 -4.84 2.66 7.95
N ALA A 160 -3.83 3.37 8.47
CA ALA A 160 -3.05 4.32 7.68
C ALA A 160 -2.35 3.63 6.50
N ALA A 161 -1.74 2.47 6.73
CA ALA A 161 -1.08 1.70 5.67
C ALA A 161 -2.06 1.23 4.59
N LEU A 162 -3.20 0.66 4.98
CA LEU A 162 -4.24 0.21 4.05
C LEU A 162 -4.82 1.37 3.25
N ARG A 163 -5.06 2.52 3.90
CA ARG A 163 -5.52 3.75 3.23
C ARG A 163 -4.49 4.22 2.22
N GLY A 164 -3.22 4.31 2.60
CA GLY A 164 -2.12 4.70 1.70
C GLY A 164 -2.02 3.78 0.49
N TYR A 165 -2.12 2.46 0.71
CA TYR A 165 -2.12 1.47 -0.35
C TYR A 165 -3.26 1.69 -1.36
N LEU A 166 -4.50 1.87 -0.89
CA LEU A 166 -5.66 2.06 -1.78
C LEU A 166 -5.66 3.42 -2.50
N ARG A 167 -5.17 4.48 -1.84
CA ARG A 167 -4.96 5.79 -2.48
C ARG A 167 -3.91 5.68 -3.59
N ALA A 168 -2.79 5.02 -3.31
CA ALA A 168 -1.74 4.78 -4.29
C ALA A 168 -2.21 3.89 -5.44
N LEU A 169 -3.03 2.88 -5.18
CA LEU A 169 -3.63 2.03 -6.19
C LEU A 169 -4.47 2.86 -7.16
N THR A 170 -5.33 3.72 -6.64
CA THR A 170 -6.17 4.59 -7.46
C THR A 170 -5.34 5.60 -8.25
N ALA A 171 -4.34 6.21 -7.61
CA ALA A 171 -3.42 7.14 -8.27
C ALA A 171 -2.62 6.46 -9.38
N GLY A 172 -2.14 5.24 -9.15
CA GLY A 172 -1.45 4.43 -10.16
C GLY A 172 -2.36 4.08 -11.33
N TYR A 173 -3.60 3.64 -11.06
CA TYR A 173 -4.58 3.36 -12.11
C TYR A 173 -4.85 4.60 -12.99
N ALA A 174 -5.03 5.76 -12.36
CA ALA A 174 -5.23 7.01 -13.08
C ALA A 174 -3.98 7.43 -13.88
N PHE A 175 -2.79 7.31 -13.29
CA PHE A 175 -1.53 7.68 -13.94
C PHE A 175 -1.27 6.86 -15.21
N PHE A 176 -1.48 5.54 -15.13
CA PHE A 176 -1.25 4.64 -16.25
C PHE A 176 -2.42 4.55 -17.25
N GLY A 177 -3.54 5.25 -17.01
CA GLY A 177 -4.75 5.14 -17.85
C GLY A 177 -5.32 3.72 -17.87
N PHE A 178 -5.24 3.03 -16.74
CA PHE A 178 -5.62 1.62 -16.65
C PHE A 178 -7.11 1.36 -16.69
N ASP A 179 -7.93 2.37 -16.44
CA ASP A 179 -9.38 2.31 -16.62
C ASP A 179 -9.78 2.18 -18.09
N GLU A 180 -9.01 2.78 -19.00
CA GLU A 180 -9.21 2.72 -20.45
C GLU A 180 -8.40 1.61 -21.13
N SER A 181 -7.36 1.09 -20.45
CA SER A 181 -6.51 0.02 -20.99
C SER A 181 -7.25 -1.34 -21.08
N PRO A 182 -7.17 -2.07 -22.21
CA PRO A 182 -7.73 -3.41 -22.35
C PRO A 182 -6.90 -4.49 -21.64
N GLU A 183 -5.74 -4.14 -21.06
CA GLU A 183 -4.85 -5.10 -20.42
C GLU A 183 -5.54 -5.80 -19.23
N PRO A 184 -5.29 -7.10 -19.04
CA PRO A 184 -5.79 -7.82 -17.89
C PRO A 184 -5.34 -7.17 -16.58
N TRP A 185 -6.20 -7.17 -15.57
CA TRP A 185 -5.89 -6.61 -14.25
C TRP A 185 -4.61 -7.18 -13.64
N ARG A 186 -4.28 -8.44 -13.92
CA ARG A 186 -3.08 -9.11 -13.42
C ARG A 186 -1.81 -8.41 -13.90
N ASP A 187 -1.77 -7.98 -15.15
CA ASP A 187 -0.60 -7.33 -15.72
C ASP A 187 -0.49 -5.88 -15.24
N LYS A 188 -1.63 -5.21 -15.07
CA LYS A 188 -1.73 -3.90 -14.39
C LYS A 188 -1.15 -3.95 -12.97
N MET A 189 -1.52 -4.97 -12.19
CA MET A 189 -1.02 -5.15 -10.83
C MET A 189 0.47 -5.49 -10.80
N LYS A 190 0.95 -6.38 -11.68
CA LYS A 190 2.38 -6.66 -11.82
C LYS A 190 3.19 -5.39 -12.10
N LEU A 191 2.70 -4.49 -12.96
CA LEU A 191 3.38 -3.22 -13.22
C LEU A 191 3.49 -2.38 -11.94
N LEU A 192 2.39 -2.21 -11.21
CA LEU A 192 2.37 -1.42 -9.97
C LEU A 192 3.29 -2.01 -8.89
N GLU A 193 3.32 -3.33 -8.78
CA GLU A 193 4.19 -4.06 -7.84
C GLU A 193 5.66 -3.96 -8.21
N ALA A 194 5.98 -4.07 -9.51
CA ALA A 194 7.34 -3.91 -9.99
C ALA A 194 7.88 -2.51 -9.71
N ILE A 195 7.04 -1.48 -9.83
CA ILE A 195 7.42 -0.10 -9.52
C ILE A 195 7.51 0.13 -8.01
N GLY A 196 6.73 -0.59 -7.21
CA GLY A 196 6.72 -0.50 -5.74
C GLY A 196 6.00 0.72 -5.16
N ILE A 197 5.22 1.43 -5.97
CA ILE A 197 4.58 2.68 -5.53
C ILE A 197 3.53 2.45 -4.44
N LEU A 198 2.89 1.28 -4.43
CA LEU A 198 1.85 0.95 -3.46
C LEU A 198 2.44 0.78 -2.06
N GLU A 199 3.52 0.03 -1.93
CA GLU A 199 4.20 -0.17 -0.64
C GLU A 199 4.83 1.13 -0.13
N TYR A 200 5.40 1.95 -1.02
CA TYR A 200 5.96 3.25 -0.65
C TYR A 200 4.97 4.14 0.11
N TYR A 201 3.77 4.32 -0.44
CA TYR A 201 2.73 5.11 0.21
C TYR A 201 2.13 4.42 1.43
N ALA A 202 1.98 3.09 1.41
CA ALA A 202 1.50 2.35 2.57
C ALA A 202 2.41 2.56 3.79
N TYR A 203 3.73 2.42 3.62
CA TYR A 203 4.67 2.68 4.72
C TYR A 203 4.75 4.14 5.08
N GLY A 204 4.73 5.04 4.09
CA GLY A 204 4.75 6.48 4.32
C GLY A 204 3.58 6.95 5.18
N GLU A 205 2.36 6.46 4.91
CA GLU A 205 1.18 6.77 5.72
C GLU A 205 1.27 6.19 7.13
N SER A 206 1.78 4.96 7.27
CA SER A 206 1.99 4.34 8.60
C SER A 206 2.99 5.15 9.44
N ALA A 207 4.13 5.56 8.85
CA ALA A 207 5.08 6.48 9.48
C ALA A 207 4.46 7.83 9.86
N ASN A 208 3.67 8.42 8.96
CA ASN A 208 3.02 9.69 9.22
C ASN A 208 1.98 9.60 10.35
N ALA A 209 1.20 8.51 10.39
CA ALA A 209 0.27 8.24 11.48
C ALA A 209 1.01 8.08 12.81
N PHE A 210 2.13 7.34 12.84
CA PHE A 210 2.96 7.22 14.04
C PHE A 210 3.44 8.58 14.53
N ARG A 211 3.97 9.43 13.64
CA ARG A 211 4.41 10.79 13.97
C ARG A 211 3.29 11.65 14.52
N ALA A 212 2.11 11.56 13.93
CA ALA A 212 0.95 12.35 14.35
C ALA A 212 0.43 11.89 15.71
N TRP A 213 0.34 10.57 15.95
CA TRP A 213 0.02 9.98 17.25
C TRP A 213 1.03 10.38 18.34
N ARG A 214 2.33 10.24 18.06
CA ARG A 214 3.41 10.61 19.00
C ARG A 214 3.37 12.09 19.40
N LYS A 215 2.86 12.96 18.51
CA LYS A 215 2.64 14.39 18.77
C LYS A 215 1.28 14.72 19.39
N GLY A 216 0.43 13.71 19.63
CA GLY A 216 -0.89 13.86 20.23
C GLY A 216 -2.00 14.31 19.27
N PHE A 217 -1.76 14.32 17.96
CA PHE A 217 -2.77 14.69 16.95
C PHE A 217 -3.74 13.56 16.61
N LEU A 218 -3.33 12.31 16.84
CA LEU A 218 -4.18 11.13 16.70
C LEU A 218 -4.26 10.48 18.08
N ARG A 219 -5.49 10.16 18.54
CA ARG A 219 -5.76 9.46 19.79
C ARG A 219 -6.46 8.16 19.47
#